data_AF-A0A0Q4QSL9-F1
#
_entry.id   AF-A0A0Q4QSL9-F1
#
_cell.length_a   1.000
_cell.length_b   1.000
_cell.length_c   1.000
_cell.angle_alpha   90.00
_cell.angle_beta   90.00
_cell.angle_gamma   90.00
#
_symmetry.space_group_name_H-M   'P 1'
#
loop_
_entity.id
_entity.type
_entity.pdbx_description
1 polymer ?
#
loop_
_entity_poly.entity_id
_entity_poly.type
_entity_poly.pdbx_seq_one_letter_code
_entity_poly.pdbx_strand_id
1 'polypeptide(L)'
;MLALLLLLAWALPAAAADVWVNTSSGVYHCPGGQYYGTTKRGRFMSEREAAQHGYRAAYGRTCSRDEAAAGRQQVIQQLTPPARNAAPAAATRVWINTGSHVYHCPGTRYYGATKQGRYASEVEAIASGNRPAYGARCN
;
A
#
# COMPACT_ATOMS: atom_id res chain seq x y z
N MET A 1 48.04 5.07 -2.87
CA MET A 1 46.79 5.66 -3.40
C MET A 1 45.64 4.81 -2.89
N LEU A 2 44.72 5.43 -2.13
CA LEU A 2 43.61 4.76 -1.45
C LEU A 2 42.68 4.03 -2.43
N ALA A 3 42.34 2.78 -2.11
CA ALA A 3 41.23 2.08 -2.73
C ALA A 3 39.92 2.64 -2.15
N LEU A 4 39.25 3.49 -2.94
CA LEU A 4 37.90 3.97 -2.64
C LEU A 4 36.90 2.88 -3.01
N LEU A 5 36.53 2.05 -2.02
CA LEU A 5 35.42 1.09 -2.13
C LEU A 5 34.10 1.88 -2.24
N LEU A 6 33.64 2.08 -3.48
CA LEU A 6 32.28 2.53 -3.79
C LEU A 6 31.29 1.47 -3.31
N LEU A 7 30.67 1.71 -2.15
CA LEU A 7 29.48 0.99 -1.71
C LEU A 7 28.34 1.32 -2.68
N LEU A 8 28.16 0.48 -3.70
CA LEU A 8 26.89 0.39 -4.42
C LEU A 8 25.83 -0.09 -3.44
N ALA A 9 25.18 0.85 -2.76
CA ALA A 9 23.97 0.59 -2.01
C ALA A 9 22.90 0.17 -3.02
N TRP A 10 22.76 -1.13 -3.26
CA TRP A 10 21.56 -1.67 -3.89
C TRP A 10 20.41 -1.28 -2.97
N ALA A 11 19.61 -0.29 -3.41
CA ALA A 11 18.35 0.03 -2.76
C ALA A 11 17.53 -1.27 -2.78
N LEU A 12 17.49 -1.96 -1.63
CA LEU A 12 16.66 -3.14 -1.47
C LEU A 12 15.25 -2.74 -1.90
N PRO A 13 14.58 -3.53 -2.77
CA PRO A 13 13.20 -3.24 -3.12
C PRO A 13 12.43 -3.10 -1.81
N ALA A 14 11.70 -1.99 -1.66
CA ALA A 14 10.84 -1.76 -0.50
C ALA A 14 10.10 -3.07 -0.22
N ALA A 15 10.29 -3.62 0.99
CA ALA A 15 9.71 -4.91 1.33
C ALA A 15 8.21 -4.85 0.98
N ALA A 16 7.77 -5.80 0.16
CA ALA A 16 6.43 -5.75 -0.41
C ALA A 16 5.40 -5.59 0.73
N ALA A 17 4.56 -4.56 0.61
CA ALA A 17 3.65 -4.16 1.67
C ALA A 17 2.45 -5.10 1.76
N ASP A 18 2.66 -6.31 2.25
CA ASP A 18 1.78 -7.43 1.99
C ASP A 18 0.77 -7.75 3.10
N VAL A 19 0.94 -7.17 4.29
CA VAL A 19 -0.02 -7.28 5.40
C VAL A 19 -0.91 -6.06 5.48
N TRP A 20 -2.12 -6.25 5.98
CA TRP A 20 -3.03 -5.16 6.25
C TRP A 20 -2.96 -4.77 7.72
N VAL A 21 -2.35 -3.63 8.00
CA VAL A 21 -2.19 -3.10 9.36
C VAL A 21 -3.39 -2.25 9.73
N ASN A 22 -4.07 -2.58 10.82
CA ASN A 22 -5.03 -1.69 11.46
C ASN A 22 -4.31 -0.81 12.49
N THR A 23 -4.15 0.48 12.16
CA THR A 23 -3.42 1.44 12.98
C THR A 23 -4.13 1.79 14.29
N SER A 24 -5.42 1.49 14.42
CA SER A 24 -6.19 1.74 15.64
C SER A 24 -6.12 0.60 16.66
N SER A 25 -6.05 -0.65 16.22
CA SER A 25 -5.99 -1.81 17.13
C SER A 25 -4.56 -2.28 17.41
N GLY A 26 -3.58 -1.84 16.60
CA GLY A 26 -2.21 -2.33 16.67
C GLY A 26 -2.06 -3.76 16.15
N VAL A 27 -2.97 -4.23 15.28
CA VAL A 27 -3.00 -5.60 14.74
C VAL A 27 -2.80 -5.57 13.24
N TYR A 28 -2.00 -6.48 12.71
CA TYR A 28 -1.93 -6.74 11.26
C TYR A 28 -2.64 -8.03 10.89
N HIS A 29 -3.22 -8.03 9.69
CA HIS A 29 -3.98 -9.15 9.15
C HIS A 29 -3.29 -9.68 7.90
N CYS A 30 -3.20 -11.00 7.80
CA CYS A 30 -2.73 -11.68 6.59
C CYS A 30 -3.81 -11.69 5.51
N PRO A 31 -3.43 -11.83 4.23
CA PRO A 31 -4.42 -12.02 3.18
C PRO A 31 -5.27 -13.27 3.40
N GLY A 32 -6.48 -13.25 2.85
CA GLY A 32 -7.51 -14.28 3.09
C GLY A 32 -8.23 -14.14 4.44
N GLY A 33 -7.71 -13.34 5.38
CA GLY A 33 -8.39 -13.01 6.62
C GLY A 33 -9.54 -11.99 6.40
N GLN A 34 -10.60 -12.12 7.18
CA GLN A 34 -11.80 -11.27 7.12
C GLN A 34 -11.52 -9.75 7.13
N TYR A 35 -10.47 -9.33 7.83
CA TYR A 35 -10.14 -7.91 8.02
C TYR A 35 -9.08 -7.38 7.05
N TYR A 36 -8.55 -8.22 6.15
CA TYR A 36 -7.53 -7.82 5.19
C TYR A 36 -8.08 -6.83 4.16
N GLY A 37 -7.55 -5.61 4.10
CA GLY A 37 -7.97 -4.59 3.14
C GLY A 37 -9.29 -3.87 3.47
N THR A 38 -10.00 -4.25 4.53
CA THR A 38 -11.40 -3.84 4.74
C THR A 38 -11.60 -2.76 5.81
N THR A 39 -10.67 -2.59 6.74
CA THR A 39 -10.86 -1.66 7.87
C THR A 39 -10.65 -0.18 7.51
N LYS A 40 -11.46 0.74 8.05
CA LYS A 40 -11.35 2.18 7.76
C LYS A 40 -9.97 2.78 8.09
N ARG A 41 -9.35 2.36 9.20
CA ARG A 41 -8.03 2.80 9.67
C ARG A 41 -6.97 1.74 9.36
N GLY A 42 -6.93 1.32 8.10
CA GLY A 42 -5.98 0.34 7.62
C GLY A 42 -5.04 0.90 6.57
N ARG A 43 -3.83 0.32 6.53
CA ARG A 43 -2.85 0.54 5.48
C ARG A 43 -2.12 -0.75 5.16
N PHE A 44 -1.62 -0.86 3.94
CA PHE A 44 -0.73 -1.95 3.58
C PHE A 44 0.68 -1.64 4.06
N MET A 45 1.35 -2.61 4.68
CA MET A 45 2.75 -2.54 5.13
C MET A 45 3.39 -3.91 4.98
N SER A 46 4.71 -4.00 4.97
CA SER A 46 5.35 -5.32 5.04
C SER A 46 5.20 -5.87 6.45
N GLU A 47 5.16 -7.20 6.60
CA GLU A 47 5.07 -7.81 7.94
C GLU A 47 6.25 -7.40 8.82
N ARG A 48 7.45 -7.31 8.24
CA ARG A 48 8.65 -6.86 8.94
C ARG A 48 8.51 -5.43 9.44
N GLU A 49 8.05 -4.52 8.59
CA GLU A 49 7.82 -3.12 8.98
C GLU A 49 6.72 -3.05 10.04
N ALA A 50 5.65 -3.83 9.89
CA ALA A 50 4.59 -3.93 10.89
C ALA A 50 5.15 -4.37 12.26
N ALA A 51 5.97 -5.42 12.29
CA ALA A 51 6.61 -5.88 13.52
C ALA A 51 7.56 -4.82 14.12
N GLN A 52 8.34 -4.12 13.29
CA GLN A 52 9.22 -3.03 13.73
C GLN A 52 8.45 -1.86 14.36
N HIS A 53 7.23 -1.59 13.89
CA HIS A 53 6.33 -0.60 14.47
C HIS A 53 5.49 -1.12 15.65
N GLY A 54 5.75 -2.35 16.13
CA GLY A 54 5.07 -2.93 17.29
C GLY A 54 3.68 -3.48 16.99
N TYR A 55 3.30 -3.64 15.72
CA TYR A 55 2.05 -4.29 15.35
C TYR A 55 2.13 -5.80 15.60
N ARG A 56 1.06 -6.37 16.16
CA ARG A 56 0.96 -7.81 16.46
C ARG A 56 0.16 -8.55 15.40
N ALA A 57 0.53 -9.80 15.17
CA ALA A 57 -0.18 -10.66 14.22
C ALA A 57 -1.61 -10.94 14.71
N ALA A 58 -2.58 -10.85 13.81
CA ALA A 58 -3.93 -11.33 14.10
C ALA A 58 -3.88 -12.82 14.45
N TYR A 59 -4.61 -13.20 15.49
CA TYR A 59 -4.70 -14.59 15.95
C TYR A 59 -3.34 -15.24 16.32
N GLY A 60 -2.30 -14.43 16.58
CA GLY A 60 -0.97 -14.94 16.93
C GLY A 60 -0.23 -15.65 15.78
N ARG A 61 -0.71 -15.53 14.54
CA ARG A 61 -0.13 -16.18 13.37
C ARG A 61 0.52 -15.15 12.43
N THR A 62 1.83 -15.30 12.19
CA THR A 62 2.55 -14.57 11.14
C THR A 62 2.12 -15.01 9.74
N CYS A 63 2.27 -14.13 8.77
CA CYS A 63 1.92 -14.45 7.39
C CYS A 63 3.06 -15.22 6.71
N SER A 64 2.76 -16.16 5.81
CA SER A 64 3.78 -16.61 4.86
C SER A 64 4.06 -15.46 3.89
N ARG A 65 5.33 -15.16 3.61
CA ARG A 65 5.71 -14.09 2.68
C ARG A 65 5.08 -14.28 1.30
N ASP A 66 5.01 -15.52 0.83
CA ASP A 66 4.46 -15.84 -0.50
C ASP A 66 2.93 -15.71 -0.52
N GLU A 67 2.25 -16.15 0.56
CA GLU A 67 0.80 -15.93 0.74
C GLU A 67 0.48 -14.43 0.80
N ALA A 68 1.32 -13.67 1.49
CA ALA A 68 1.20 -12.24 1.69
C ALA A 68 1.20 -11.50 0.33
N ALA A 69 2.24 -11.74 -0.48
CA ALA A 69 2.39 -11.11 -1.79
C ALA A 69 1.28 -11.50 -2.78
N ALA A 70 0.91 -12.78 -2.82
CA ALA A 70 -0.15 -13.27 -3.71
C ALA A 70 -1.51 -12.67 -3.36
N GLY A 71 -1.87 -12.64 -2.07
CA GLY A 71 -3.14 -12.09 -1.62
C GLY A 71 -3.25 -10.57 -1.80
N ARG A 72 -2.13 -9.85 -1.70
CA ARG A 72 -2.10 -8.43 -2.07
C ARG A 72 -2.45 -8.20 -3.53
N GLN A 73 -1.89 -9.03 -4.41
CA GLN A 73 -2.17 -8.91 -5.84
C GLN A 73 -3.64 -9.20 -6.17
N GLN A 74 -4.27 -10.14 -5.45
CA GLN A 74 -5.71 -10.38 -5.56
C GLN A 74 -6.54 -9.17 -5.15
N VAL A 75 -6.18 -8.48 -4.06
CA VAL A 75 -6.88 -7.26 -3.65
C VAL A 75 -6.69 -6.14 -4.68
N ILE A 76 -5.49 -5.97 -5.24
CA ILE A 76 -5.27 -4.98 -6.31
C ILE A 76 -6.17 -5.29 -7.52
N GLN A 77 -6.29 -6.56 -7.92
CA GLN A 77 -7.18 -6.98 -9.00
C GLN A 77 -8.65 -6.69 -8.68
N GLN A 78 -9.12 -7.00 -7.47
CA GLN A 78 -10.49 -6.74 -7.02
C GLN A 78 -10.83 -5.23 -7.01
N LEU A 79 -9.86 -4.39 -6.65
CA LEU A 79 -10.04 -2.94 -6.62
C LEU A 79 -9.91 -2.31 -8.01
N THR A 80 -9.46 -3.05 -9.04
CA THR A 80 -9.30 -2.54 -10.40
C THR A 80 -10.67 -2.50 -11.09
N PRO A 81 -11.16 -1.32 -11.49
CA PRO A 81 -12.42 -1.20 -12.22
C PRO A 81 -12.36 -1.91 -13.58
N PRO A 82 -13.50 -2.39 -14.12
CA PRO A 82 -13.55 -2.95 -15.46
C PRO A 82 -13.20 -1.88 -16.51
N ALA A 83 -12.30 -2.21 -17.43
CA ALA A 83 -11.78 -1.28 -18.42
C ALA A 83 -12.89 -0.72 -19.33
N ARG A 84 -13.18 0.58 -19.21
CA ARG A 84 -13.93 1.36 -20.21
C ARG A 84 -13.14 2.65 -20.46
N ASN A 85 -12.44 2.72 -21.59
CA ASN A 85 -11.68 3.90 -22.03
C ASN A 85 -10.70 4.49 -20.98
N ALA A 86 -10.12 3.63 -20.15
CA ALA A 86 -9.24 3.97 -19.05
C ALA A 86 -7.81 4.29 -19.52
N ALA A 87 -7.21 5.34 -18.99
CA ALA A 87 -5.78 5.60 -19.19
C ALA A 87 -4.97 4.46 -18.52
N PRO A 88 -3.78 4.11 -19.02
CA PRO A 88 -2.97 3.08 -18.37
C PRO A 88 -2.66 3.50 -16.92
N ALA A 89 -2.95 2.61 -15.95
CA ALA A 89 -2.78 2.88 -14.52
C ALA A 89 -1.39 3.42 -14.11
N ALA A 90 -0.35 3.11 -14.88
CA ALA A 90 1.00 3.63 -14.69
C ALA A 90 1.12 5.14 -14.95
N ALA A 91 0.27 5.71 -15.81
CA ALA A 91 0.23 7.13 -16.13
C ALA A 91 -0.74 7.92 -15.24
N THR A 92 -1.60 7.24 -14.48
CA THR A 92 -2.63 7.91 -13.67
C THR A 92 -2.00 8.62 -12.47
N ARG A 93 -2.01 9.95 -12.49
CA ARG A 93 -1.52 10.78 -11.38
C ARG A 93 -2.56 10.87 -10.27
N VAL A 94 -2.23 10.35 -9.09
CA VAL A 94 -3.08 10.34 -7.90
C VAL A 94 -2.61 11.33 -6.85
N TRP A 95 -3.48 11.68 -5.90
CA TRP A 95 -3.14 12.46 -4.71
C TRP A 95 -3.09 11.58 -3.47
N ILE A 96 -1.92 11.35 -2.90
CA ILE A 96 -1.74 10.56 -1.67
C ILE A 96 -1.90 11.48 -0.46
N ASN A 97 -2.81 11.15 0.46
CA ASN A 97 -2.82 11.70 1.81
C ASN A 97 -1.83 10.93 2.67
N THR A 98 -0.72 11.57 3.04
CA THR A 98 0.40 10.94 3.76
C THR A 98 0.07 10.60 5.21
N GLY A 99 -0.93 11.25 5.82
CA GLY A 99 -1.34 10.96 7.21
C GLY A 99 -2.30 9.78 7.32
N SER A 100 -3.12 9.53 6.28
CA SER A 100 -4.12 8.45 6.30
C SER A 100 -3.77 7.25 5.43
N HIS A 101 -2.73 7.35 4.59
CA HIS A 101 -2.35 6.35 3.58
C HIS A 101 -3.48 6.00 2.61
N VAL A 102 -4.30 7.00 2.30
CA VAL A 102 -5.36 6.92 1.30
C VAL A 102 -4.94 7.77 0.10
N TYR A 103 -5.01 7.20 -1.10
CA TYR A 103 -4.84 7.98 -2.32
C TYR A 103 -6.18 8.27 -2.99
N HIS A 104 -6.25 9.41 -3.66
CA HIS A 104 -7.44 9.95 -4.30
C HIS A 104 -7.20 10.08 -5.80
N CYS A 105 -8.17 9.62 -6.59
CA CYS A 105 -8.12 9.70 -8.05
C CYS A 105 -8.47 11.11 -8.56
N PRO A 106 -8.02 11.49 -9.77
CA PRO A 106 -8.47 12.70 -10.44
C PRO A 106 -9.99 12.82 -10.46
N GLY A 107 -10.51 14.05 -10.30
CA GLY A 107 -11.95 14.32 -10.30
C GLY A 107 -12.68 13.97 -8.99
N THR A 108 -12.02 13.37 -8.00
CA THR A 108 -12.63 13.12 -6.68
C THR A 108 -12.47 14.33 -5.74
N ARG A 109 -13.40 14.49 -4.78
CA ARG A 109 -13.45 15.62 -3.83
C ARG A 109 -12.12 15.95 -3.14
N TYR A 110 -11.29 14.95 -2.85
CA TYR A 110 -10.05 15.13 -2.07
C TYR A 110 -8.77 15.10 -2.91
N TYR A 111 -8.88 15.06 -4.23
CA TYR A 111 -7.72 15.16 -5.12
C TYR A 111 -7.06 16.53 -4.99
N GLY A 112 -5.82 16.59 -4.47
CA GLY A 112 -5.09 17.85 -4.26
C GLY A 112 -5.57 18.68 -3.07
N ALA A 113 -6.45 18.16 -2.22
CA ALA A 113 -7.19 18.98 -1.25
C ALA A 113 -6.74 18.84 0.21
N THR A 114 -5.93 17.85 0.56
CA THR A 114 -5.50 17.63 1.96
C THR A 114 -4.24 18.44 2.28
N LYS A 115 -4.10 18.96 3.51
CA LYS A 115 -2.89 19.71 3.92
C LYS A 115 -1.62 18.85 3.87
N GLN A 116 -1.76 17.60 4.28
CA GLN A 116 -0.72 16.59 4.23
C GLN A 116 -0.99 15.69 3.03
N GLY A 117 -0.26 15.92 1.94
CA GLY A 117 -0.37 15.07 0.77
C GLY A 117 0.63 15.42 -0.32
N ARG A 118 0.73 14.52 -1.29
CA ARG A 118 1.63 14.66 -2.45
C ARG A 118 1.02 13.99 -3.68
N TYR A 119 1.37 14.48 -4.86
CA TYR A 119 1.09 13.77 -6.09
C TYR A 119 2.06 12.58 -6.26
N ALA A 120 1.56 11.51 -6.87
CA ALA A 120 2.31 10.30 -7.23
C ALA A 120 1.65 9.61 -8.43
N SER A 121 2.30 8.61 -9.03
CA SER A 121 1.56 7.67 -9.88
C SER A 121 0.71 6.74 -9.03
N GLU A 122 -0.37 6.19 -9.59
CA GLU A 122 -1.17 5.20 -8.88
C GLU A 122 -0.32 3.98 -8.49
N VAL A 123 0.54 3.52 -9.40
CA VAL A 123 1.45 2.38 -9.17
C VAL A 123 2.36 2.65 -7.96
N GLU A 124 2.93 3.85 -7.86
CA GLU A 124 3.76 4.22 -6.71
C GLU A 124 2.94 4.30 -5.42
N ALA A 125 1.71 4.84 -5.47
CA ALA A 125 0.83 4.91 -4.32
C ALA A 125 0.53 3.51 -3.77
N ILE A 126 0.20 2.57 -4.67
CA ILE A 126 -0.02 1.16 -4.34
C ILE A 126 1.28 0.56 -3.79
N ALA A 127 2.41 0.67 -4.49
CA ALA A 127 3.70 0.13 -4.04
C ALA A 127 4.07 0.61 -2.62
N SER A 128 3.78 1.88 -2.33
CA SER A 128 4.04 2.53 -1.02
C SER A 128 3.02 2.19 0.08
N GLY A 129 2.13 1.23 -0.18
CA GLY A 129 1.18 0.73 0.82
C GLY A 129 -0.08 1.57 1.02
N ASN A 130 -0.35 2.51 0.09
CA ASN A 130 -1.56 3.33 0.17
C ASN A 130 -2.76 2.57 -0.42
N ARG A 131 -3.92 2.72 0.21
CA ARG A 131 -5.18 2.17 -0.29
C ARG A 131 -5.93 3.20 -1.12
N PRO A 132 -6.71 2.79 -2.14
CA PRO A 132 -7.59 3.71 -2.82
C PRO A 132 -8.65 4.29 -1.88
N ALA A 133 -9.00 5.54 -2.11
CA ALA A 133 -10.25 6.10 -1.62
C ALA A 133 -11.43 5.34 -2.25
N TYR A 134 -12.54 5.25 -1.51
CA TYR A 134 -13.79 4.67 -2.00
C TYR A 134 -13.71 3.20 -2.45
N GLY A 135 -12.63 2.48 -2.12
CA GLY A 135 -12.50 1.06 -2.41
C GLY A 135 -12.33 0.74 -3.90
N ALA A 136 -11.89 1.70 -4.72
CA ALA A 136 -11.66 1.48 -6.14
C ALA A 136 -10.42 2.24 -6.63
N ARG A 137 -9.62 1.57 -7.44
CA ARG A 137 -8.50 2.16 -8.17
C ARG A 137 -9.01 3.17 -9.21
N CYS A 138 -8.09 3.98 -9.72
CA CYS A 138 -8.44 4.97 -10.72
C CYS A 138 -8.73 4.32 -12.08
N ASN A 139 -9.71 4.90 -12.78
CA ASN A 139 -9.96 4.63 -14.20
C ASN A 139 -8.98 5.40 -15.08
#